data_AF-A0A847TYX4-F1
#
_entry.id   AF-A0A847TYX4-F1
#
_cell.length_a   1.000
_cell.length_b   1.000
_cell.length_c   1.000
_cell.angle_alpha   90.00
_cell.angle_beta   90.00
_cell.angle_gamma   90.00
#
_symmetry.space_group_name_H-M   'P 1'
#
loop_
_entity.id
_entity.type
_entity.pdbx_description
1 polymer ?
#
loop_
_entity_poly.entity_id
_entity_poly.type
_entity_poly.pdbx_seq_one_letter_code
_entity_poly.pdbx_strand_id
1 'polypeptide(L)'
;MSSRLAPLRSLLSGVRFGKFASVGAVGAAFDTTTFVVLDQFVGVSTAVANAVGIEIAILVMFAVNDNWTFASEGEDDRRSLGTRLLRSHLVRAGGSTLQWSILFAVLVVYEVNVPVSVGPVDLWPIFVKGGAIGIAMFVNYVFESIFTWRVHE
;
A
#
# COMPACT_ATOMS: atom_id res chain seq x y z
N MET A 1 -31.51 -9.86 10.94
CA MET A 1 -30.57 -8.77 11.30
C MET A 1 -29.09 -9.11 11.07
N SER A 2 -28.72 -10.36 10.76
CA SER A 2 -27.33 -10.80 10.50
C SER A 2 -26.78 -10.40 9.12
N SER A 3 -27.63 -10.28 8.10
CA SER A 3 -27.21 -10.10 6.70
C SER A 3 -26.63 -8.72 6.35
N ARG A 4 -26.94 -7.66 7.09
CA ARG A 4 -26.45 -6.29 6.80
C ARG A 4 -25.00 -6.03 7.25
N LEU A 5 -24.45 -6.89 8.11
CA LEU A 5 -23.08 -6.75 8.65
C LEU A 5 -22.09 -7.76 8.07
N ALA A 6 -22.55 -8.70 7.23
CA ALA A 6 -21.69 -9.68 6.59
C ALA A 6 -20.56 -9.03 5.74
N PRO A 7 -20.81 -7.96 4.96
CA PRO A 7 -19.75 -7.26 4.23
C PRO A 7 -18.71 -6.61 5.14
N LEU A 8 -19.14 -6.04 6.28
CA LEU A 8 -18.24 -5.42 7.25
C LEU A 8 -17.39 -6.47 7.98
N ARG A 9 -17.92 -7.68 8.22
CA ARG A 9 -17.17 -8.79 8.80
C ARG A 9 -16.11 -9.36 7.86
N SER A 10 -16.36 -9.36 6.55
CA SER A 10 -15.35 -9.81 5.57
C SER A 10 -14.17 -8.84 5.47
N LEU A 11 -14.45 -7.52 5.58
CA LEU A 11 -13.43 -6.48 5.66
C LEU A 11 -12.61 -6.56 6.95
N LEU A 12 -13.22 -6.88 8.09
CA LEU A 12 -12.54 -7.05 9.38
C LEU A 12 -11.77 -8.39 9.53
N SER A 13 -11.62 -9.16 8.46
CA SER A 13 -10.84 -10.41 8.49
C SER A 13 -9.35 -10.12 8.68
N GLY A 14 -8.84 -10.39 9.89
CA GLY A 14 -7.41 -10.29 10.20
C GLY A 14 -6.52 -11.16 9.29
N VAL A 15 -7.05 -12.28 8.79
CA VAL A 15 -6.33 -13.15 7.84
C VAL A 15 -6.18 -12.47 6.47
N ARG A 16 -7.22 -11.85 5.93
CA ARG A 16 -7.14 -11.12 4.64
C ARG A 16 -6.26 -9.89 4.77
N PHE A 17 -6.40 -9.14 5.86
CA PHE A 17 -5.50 -8.03 6.16
C PHE A 17 -4.05 -8.49 6.25
N GLY A 18 -3.78 -9.60 6.96
CA GLY A 18 -2.43 -10.17 7.05
C GLY A 18 -1.86 -10.59 5.68
N LYS A 19 -2.67 -11.20 4.81
CA LYS A 19 -2.27 -11.49 3.43
C LYS A 19 -1.93 -10.20 2.67
N PHE A 20 -2.81 -9.20 2.72
CA PHE A 20 -2.59 -7.92 2.06
C PHE A 20 -1.31 -7.21 2.55
N ALA A 21 -1.10 -7.17 3.86
CA ALA A 21 0.12 -6.64 4.47
C ALA A 21 1.37 -7.42 4.02
N SER A 22 1.29 -8.75 3.93
CA SER A 22 2.38 -9.60 3.43
C SER A 22 2.70 -9.28 1.97
N VAL A 23 1.68 -9.12 1.12
CA VAL A 23 1.86 -8.68 -0.27
C VAL A 23 2.51 -7.30 -0.33
N GLY A 24 2.10 -6.38 0.54
CA GLY A 24 2.74 -5.08 0.72
C GLY A 24 4.24 -5.17 1.01
N ALA A 25 4.62 -6.05 1.94
CA ALA A 25 6.03 -6.29 2.28
C ALA A 25 6.83 -6.85 1.09
N VAL A 26 6.25 -7.78 0.33
CA VAL A 26 6.85 -8.29 -0.92
C VAL A 26 7.05 -7.15 -1.91
N GLY A 27 6.03 -6.30 -2.12
CA GLY A 27 6.14 -5.13 -2.98
C GLY A 27 7.28 -4.20 -2.58
N ALA A 28 7.41 -3.88 -1.29
CA ALA A 28 8.48 -3.04 -0.77
C ALA A 28 9.88 -3.64 -1.01
N ALA A 29 10.01 -4.97 -0.93
CA ALA A 29 11.27 -5.66 -1.24
C ALA A 29 11.61 -5.52 -2.74
N PHE A 30 10.63 -5.68 -3.63
CA PHE A 30 10.82 -5.51 -5.07
C PHE A 30 11.13 -4.06 -5.46
N ASP A 31 10.43 -3.09 -4.85
CA ASP A 31 10.71 -1.65 -5.00
C ASP A 31 12.17 -1.35 -4.66
N THR A 32 12.56 -1.69 -3.43
CA THR A 32 13.90 -1.42 -2.90
C THR A 32 14.99 -2.09 -3.74
N THR A 33 14.78 -3.36 -4.11
CA THR A 33 15.77 -4.10 -4.91
C THR A 33 15.91 -3.51 -6.31
N THR A 34 14.79 -3.19 -6.96
CA THR A 34 14.78 -2.58 -8.30
C THR A 34 15.45 -1.20 -8.27
N PHE A 35 15.10 -0.36 -7.29
CA PHE A 35 15.71 0.94 -7.09
C PHE A 35 17.23 0.82 -6.92
N VAL A 36 17.69 -0.02 -5.98
CA VAL A 36 19.12 -0.22 -5.71
C VAL A 36 19.87 -0.71 -6.95
N VAL A 37 19.32 -1.70 -7.66
CA VAL A 37 19.93 -2.22 -8.89
C VAL A 37 20.06 -1.11 -9.94
N LEU A 38 18.99 -0.39 -10.22
CA LEU A 38 18.99 0.63 -11.29
C LEU A 38 19.85 1.85 -10.93
N ASP A 39 19.74 2.36 -9.71
CA ASP A 39 20.42 3.57 -9.26
C ASP A 39 21.91 3.32 -8.99
N GLN A 40 22.24 2.24 -8.27
CA GLN A 40 23.61 2.00 -7.77
C GLN A 40 24.45 1.12 -8.70
N PHE A 41 23.85 0.22 -9.49
CA PHE A 41 24.60 -0.73 -10.33
C PHE A 41 24.48 -0.46 -11.82
N VAL A 42 23.33 0.05 -12.29
CA VAL A 42 23.12 0.39 -13.71
C VAL A 42 23.43 1.85 -14.01
N GLY A 43 23.33 2.74 -13.02
CA GLY A 43 23.58 4.18 -13.18
C GLY A 43 22.41 4.96 -13.80
N VAL A 44 21.18 4.45 -13.66
CA VAL A 44 19.96 5.19 -14.00
C VAL A 44 19.78 6.34 -13.02
N SER A 45 19.19 7.46 -13.46
CA SER A 45 18.95 8.58 -12.55
C SER A 45 18.03 8.17 -11.40
N THR A 46 18.32 8.66 -10.19
CA THR A 46 17.60 8.30 -8.96
C THR A 46 16.08 8.47 -9.08
N ALA A 47 15.63 9.54 -9.73
CA ALA A 47 14.21 9.77 -9.96
C ALA A 47 13.57 8.70 -10.84
N VAL A 48 14.25 8.28 -11.91
CA VAL A 48 13.76 7.24 -12.83
C VAL A 48 13.84 5.86 -12.17
N ALA A 49 14.94 5.55 -11.49
CA ALA A 49 15.09 4.30 -10.73
C ALA A 49 13.97 4.13 -9.68
N ASN A 50 13.64 5.21 -8.97
CA ASN A 50 12.55 5.20 -7.98
C ASN A 50 11.18 5.04 -8.64
N ALA A 51 10.91 5.73 -9.75
CA ALA A 51 9.65 5.57 -10.48
C ALA A 51 9.47 4.13 -11.00
N VAL A 52 10.53 3.53 -11.53
CA VAL A 52 10.50 2.14 -12.00
C VAL A 52 10.34 1.15 -10.85
N GLY A 53 11.03 1.37 -9.72
CA GLY A 53 10.86 0.56 -8.51
C GLY A 53 9.40 0.52 -8.02
N ILE A 54 8.78 1.70 -7.93
CA ILE A 54 7.38 1.84 -7.53
C ILE A 54 6.45 1.09 -8.50
N GLU A 55 6.64 1.25 -9.81
CA GLU A 55 5.82 0.58 -10.82
C GLU A 55 5.94 -0.94 -10.71
N ILE A 56 7.16 -1.47 -10.63
CA ILE A 56 7.41 -2.91 -10.47
C ILE A 56 6.74 -3.43 -9.20
N ALA A 57 6.83 -2.69 -8.09
CA ALA A 57 6.19 -3.06 -6.84
C ALA A 57 4.66 -3.10 -6.97
N ILE A 58 4.03 -2.11 -7.62
CA ILE A 58 2.58 -2.08 -7.87
C ILE A 58 2.16 -3.31 -8.69
N LEU A 59 2.87 -3.61 -9.77
CA LEU A 59 2.57 -4.75 -10.65
C LEU A 59 2.70 -6.09 -9.92
N VAL A 60 3.79 -6.30 -9.17
CA VAL A 60 4.01 -7.52 -8.37
C VAL A 60 2.89 -7.67 -7.34
N MET A 61 2.59 -6.60 -6.60
CA MET A 61 1.55 -6.67 -5.58
C MET A 61 0.16 -6.91 -6.17
N PHE A 62 -0.15 -6.32 -7.33
CA PHE A 62 -1.40 -6.59 -8.05
C PHE A 62 -1.47 -8.06 -8.46
N ALA A 63 -0.42 -8.58 -9.11
CA ALA A 63 -0.37 -9.97 -9.57
C ALA A 63 -0.52 -10.97 -8.42
N VAL A 64 0.17 -10.74 -7.29
CA VAL A 64 0.03 -11.62 -6.12
C VAL A 64 -1.38 -11.51 -5.51
N ASN A 65 -1.95 -10.31 -5.42
CA ASN A 65 -3.32 -10.17 -4.91
C ASN A 65 -4.34 -10.84 -5.81
N ASP A 66 -4.18 -10.76 -7.13
CA ASP A 66 -5.03 -11.41 -8.13
C ASP A 66 -4.99 -12.92 -8.02
N ASN A 67 -3.80 -13.50 -7.91
CA ASN A 67 -3.62 -14.94 -7.95
C ASN A 67 -3.73 -15.62 -6.57
N TRP A 68 -3.75 -14.85 -5.48
CA TRP A 68 -3.72 -15.43 -4.12
C TRP A 68 -4.69 -14.80 -3.12
N THR A 69 -4.68 -13.47 -2.97
CA THR A 69 -5.53 -12.81 -1.96
C THR A 69 -7.00 -12.82 -2.38
N PHE A 70 -7.28 -12.67 -3.68
CA PHE A 70 -8.60 -12.52 -4.27
C PHE A 70 -8.84 -13.45 -5.47
N ALA A 71 -8.17 -14.60 -5.51
CA ALA A 71 -8.23 -15.56 -6.63
C ALA A 71 -9.64 -16.07 -6.97
N SER A 72 -10.59 -15.98 -6.03
CA SER A 72 -12.00 -16.35 -6.24
C SER A 72 -12.87 -15.24 -6.84
N GLU A 73 -12.38 -14.01 -6.92
CA GLU A 73 -13.18 -12.81 -7.21
C GLU A 73 -12.94 -12.24 -8.63
N GLY A 74 -12.01 -12.82 -9.40
CA GLY A 74 -11.63 -12.34 -10.73
C GLY A 74 -12.35 -13.09 -11.85
N GLU A 75 -13.03 -12.36 -12.75
CA GLU A 75 -13.44 -12.90 -14.06
C GLU A 75 -12.23 -13.01 -15.00
N ASP A 76 -12.10 -14.12 -15.76
CA ASP A 76 -10.96 -14.44 -16.64
C ASP A 76 -10.81 -13.50 -17.88
N ASP A 77 -11.58 -12.42 -17.98
CA ASP A 77 -11.54 -11.51 -19.13
C ASP A 77 -10.46 -10.41 -19.00
N ARG A 78 -9.76 -10.14 -20.12
CA ARG A 78 -8.67 -9.15 -20.19
C ARG A 78 -9.13 -7.73 -19.86
N ARG A 79 -10.38 -7.36 -20.19
CA ARG A 79 -10.93 -6.04 -19.88
C ARG A 79 -11.18 -5.88 -18.38
N SER A 80 -11.58 -6.96 -17.71
CA SER A 80 -11.73 -7.02 -16.26
C SER A 80 -10.38 -6.83 -15.56
N LEU A 81 -9.34 -7.54 -16.02
CA LEU A 81 -7.98 -7.43 -15.49
C LEU A 81 -7.42 -6.01 -15.59
N GLY A 82 -7.52 -5.38 -16.77
CA GLY A 82 -7.06 -3.99 -16.96
C GLY A 82 -7.81 -2.98 -16.08
N THR A 83 -9.12 -3.15 -15.89
CA THR A 83 -9.92 -2.30 -15.01
C THR A 83 -9.49 -2.46 -13.56
N ARG A 84 -9.25 -3.70 -13.11
CA ARG A 84 -8.80 -4.00 -11.75
C ARG A 84 -7.38 -3.47 -11.50
N LEU A 85 -6.49 -3.56 -12.49
CA LEU A 85 -5.15 -2.98 -12.40
C LEU A 85 -5.19 -1.47 -12.25
N LEU A 86 -6.02 -0.78 -13.05
CA LEU A 86 -6.21 0.66 -12.95
C LEU A 86 -6.76 1.07 -11.58
N ARG A 87 -7.76 0.34 -11.06
CA ARG A 87 -8.29 0.58 -9.72
C ARG A 87 -7.22 0.39 -8.65
N SER A 88 -6.39 -0.65 -8.74
CA SER A 88 -5.28 -0.85 -7.80
C SER A 88 -4.28 0.30 -7.83
N HIS A 89 -3.93 0.82 -9.02
CA HIS A 89 -3.09 2.02 -9.14
C HIS A 89 -3.72 3.23 -8.45
N LEU A 90 -5.00 3.50 -8.71
CA LEU A 90 -5.71 4.64 -8.15
C LEU A 90 -5.81 4.55 -6.63
N VAL A 91 -6.13 3.37 -6.09
CA VAL A 91 -6.20 3.16 -4.64
C VAL A 91 -4.82 3.39 -4.01
N ARG A 92 -3.77 2.80 -4.59
CA ARG A 92 -2.40 2.94 -4.08
C ARG A 92 -1.90 4.37 -4.15
N ALA A 93 -2.19 5.09 -5.23
CA ALA A 93 -1.88 6.51 -5.35
C ALA A 93 -2.60 7.33 -4.27
N GLY A 94 -3.87 7.03 -4.00
CA GLY A 94 -4.65 7.64 -2.92
C GLY A 94 -4.04 7.38 -1.54
N GLY A 95 -3.68 6.14 -1.23
CA GLY A 95 -3.04 5.78 0.03
C GLY A 95 -1.67 6.42 0.22
N SER A 96 -0.82 6.43 -0.81
CA SER A 96 0.49 7.10 -0.76
C SER A 96 0.35 8.61 -0.56
N THR A 97 -0.65 9.22 -1.21
CA THR A 97 -0.99 10.64 -1.01
C THR A 97 -1.43 10.89 0.44
N LEU A 98 -2.32 10.05 0.97
CA LEU A 98 -2.76 10.14 2.37
C LEU A 98 -1.59 10.02 3.35
N GLN A 99 -0.70 9.04 3.14
CA GLN A 99 0.50 8.85 3.96
C GLN A 99 1.36 10.12 3.97
N TRP A 100 1.65 10.68 2.79
CA TRP A 100 2.43 11.90 2.66
C TRP A 100 1.74 13.10 3.31
N SER A 101 0.43 13.25 3.11
CA SER A 101 -0.36 14.33 3.72
C SER A 101 -0.36 14.25 5.25
N ILE A 102 -0.45 13.06 5.85
CA ILE A 102 -0.36 12.89 7.32
C ILE A 102 1.02 13.33 7.81
N LEU A 103 2.09 12.87 7.16
CA LEU A 103 3.46 13.26 7.51
C LEU A 103 3.68 14.77 7.41
N PHE A 104 3.27 15.35 6.29
CA PHE A 104 3.40 16.78 6.04
C PHE A 104 2.56 17.61 7.03
N ALA A 105 1.31 17.20 7.27
CA ALA A 105 0.46 17.91 8.22
C ALA A 105 1.06 17.89 9.64
N VAL A 106 1.44 16.72 10.15
CA VAL A 106 1.91 16.56 11.53
C VAL A 106 3.26 17.22 11.75
N LEU A 107 4.23 17.00 10.85
CA LEU A 107 5.62 17.45 11.06
C LEU A 107 5.89 18.86 10.53
N VAL A 108 5.16 19.32 9.51
CA VAL A 108 5.44 20.60 8.83
C VAL A 108 4.35 21.64 9.07
N VAL A 109 3.07 21.29 8.91
CA VAL A 109 1.99 22.29 9.03
C VAL A 109 1.69 22.61 10.48
N TYR A 110 1.55 21.58 11.31
CA TYR A 110 1.21 21.72 12.73
C TYR A 110 2.43 21.66 13.65
N GLU A 111 3.61 21.31 13.11
CA GLU A 111 4.88 21.20 13.84
C GLU A 111 4.73 20.44 15.17
N VAL A 112 3.88 19.40 15.17
CA VAL A 112 3.65 18.59 16.37
C VAL A 112 4.96 17.91 16.69
N ASN A 113 5.47 18.13 17.90
CA ASN A 113 6.71 17.52 18.36
C ASN A 113 6.48 16.90 19.75
N VAL A 114 6.76 15.60 19.86
CA VAL A 114 6.75 14.89 21.14
C VAL A 114 8.21 14.55 21.46
N PRO A 115 8.76 15.00 22.61
CA PRO A 115 10.17 14.77 22.94
C PRO A 115 10.39 13.30 23.32
N VAL A 116 10.67 12.46 22.32
CA VAL A 116 11.00 11.03 22.48
C VAL A 116 12.26 10.71 21.70
N SER A 117 13.33 10.36 22.39
CA SER A 117 14.64 10.09 21.77
C SER A 117 15.36 8.92 22.43
N VAL A 118 16.24 8.28 21.65
CA VAL A 118 17.20 7.26 22.13
C VAL A 118 18.60 7.69 21.70
N GLY A 119 19.40 8.14 22.67
CA GLY A 119 20.71 8.74 22.39
C GLY A 119 20.56 10.00 21.51
N PRO A 120 21.31 10.13 20.39
CA PRO A 120 21.21 11.28 19.50
C PRO A 120 20.03 11.20 18.51
N VAL A 121 19.26 10.11 18.53
CA VAL A 121 18.21 9.86 17.54
C VAL A 121 16.86 10.33 18.08
N ASP A 122 16.24 11.29 17.38
CA ASP A 122 14.85 11.67 17.58
C ASP A 122 13.93 10.59 16.97
N LEU A 123 13.10 9.98 17.81
CA LEU A 123 12.19 8.91 17.40
C LEU A 123 10.85 9.44 16.91
N TRP A 124 10.51 10.70 17.18
CA TRP A 124 9.18 11.22 16.87
C TRP A 124 8.85 11.15 15.37
N PRO A 125 9.72 11.60 14.43
CA PRO A 125 9.45 11.47 12.99
C PRO A 125 9.27 10.01 12.53
N ILE A 126 9.95 9.07 13.18
CA ILE A 126 9.84 7.64 12.89
C ILE A 126 8.46 7.13 13.31
N PHE A 127 7.97 7.51 14.50
CA PHE A 127 6.62 7.18 14.95
C PHE A 127 5.54 7.77 14.03
N VAL A 128 5.67 9.04 13.63
CA VAL A 128 4.73 9.66 12.69
C VAL A 128 4.73 8.93 11.35
N LYS A 129 5.92 8.62 10.80
CA LYS A 129 6.05 7.86 9.55
C LYS A 129 5.44 6.47 9.64
N GLY A 130 5.73 5.73 10.72
CA GLY A 130 5.16 4.41 10.96
C GLY A 130 3.63 4.44 11.09
N GLY A 131 3.09 5.41 11.83
CA GLY A 131 1.65 5.63 11.96
C GLY A 131 0.98 5.98 10.63
N ALA A 132 1.58 6.89 9.86
CA ALA A 132 1.09 7.27 8.54
C ALA A 132 1.06 6.08 7.56
N ILE A 133 2.13 5.27 7.54
CA ILE A 133 2.19 4.02 6.74
C ILE A 133 1.08 3.06 7.19
N GLY A 134 0.90 2.86 8.50
CA GLY A 134 -0.12 1.95 9.03
C GLY A 134 -1.54 2.38 8.66
N ILE A 135 -1.84 3.67 8.79
CA ILE A 135 -3.15 4.25 8.42
C ILE A 135 -3.38 4.10 6.91
N ALA A 136 -2.40 4.49 6.08
CA ALA A 136 -2.49 4.38 4.64
C ALA A 136 -2.63 2.93 4.16
N MET A 137 -1.91 1.99 4.78
CA MET A 137 -2.03 0.56 4.51
C MET A 137 -3.43 0.04 4.80
N PHE A 138 -4.01 0.43 5.94
CA PHE A 138 -5.37 0.04 6.30
C PHE A 138 -6.40 0.63 5.31
N VAL A 139 -6.29 1.91 4.96
CA VAL A 139 -7.14 2.55 3.95
C VAL A 139 -7.00 1.85 2.60
N ASN A 140 -5.78 1.56 2.15
CA ASN A 140 -5.53 0.82 0.91
C ASN A 140 -6.19 -0.55 0.94
N TYR A 141 -6.07 -1.30 2.04
CA TYR A 141 -6.72 -2.61 2.18
C TYR A 141 -8.25 -2.51 2.05
N VAL A 142 -8.87 -1.53 2.72
CA VAL A 142 -10.32 -1.32 2.65
C VAL A 142 -10.75 -0.95 1.24
N PHE A 143 -10.06 -0.01 0.60
CA PHE A 143 -10.41 0.46 -0.75
C PHE A 143 -10.13 -0.59 -1.82
N GLU A 144 -9.04 -1.34 -1.73
CA GLU A 144 -8.78 -2.48 -2.62
C GLU A 144 -9.90 -3.51 -2.48
N SER A 145 -10.28 -3.85 -1.25
CA SER A 145 -11.36 -4.81 -0.99
C SER A 145 -12.70 -4.37 -1.56
N ILE A 146 -13.07 -3.09 -1.42
CA ILE A 146 -14.37 -2.56 -1.88
C ILE A 146 -14.37 -2.27 -3.39
N PHE A 147 -13.38 -1.54 -3.89
CA PHE A 147 -13.41 -1.00 -5.24
C PHE A 147 -12.71 -1.91 -6.26
N THR A 148 -11.54 -2.46 -5.92
CA THR A 148 -10.79 -3.31 -6.86
C THR A 148 -11.40 -4.70 -6.94
N TRP A 149 -11.67 -5.32 -5.78
CA TRP A 149 -12.03 -6.73 -5.68
C TRP A 149 -13.49 -6.99 -5.32
N ARG A 150 -14.23 -5.95 -4.89
CA ARG A 150 -15.66 -6.00 -4.61
C ARG A 150 -16.09 -7.22 -3.78
N VAL A 151 -15.33 -7.56 -2.73
CA VAL A 151 -15.58 -8.75 -1.87
C VAL A 151 -16.90 -8.74 -1.07
N HIS A 152 -17.80 -7.82 -1.39
CA HIS A 152 -19.13 -7.64 -0.82
C HIS A 152 -20.26 -7.95 -1.82
N GLU A 153 -19.95 -8.10 -3.10
CA GLU A 153 -20.88 -8.58 -4.15
C GLU A 153 -20.92 -10.12 -4.12
#